data_AF-A0A1G9H4U5-F1
#
_entry.id   AF-A0A1G9H4U5-F1
#
_cell.length_a   1.000
_cell.length_b   1.000
_cell.length_c   1.000
_cell.angle_alpha   90.00
_cell.angle_beta   90.00
_cell.angle_gamma   90.00
#
_symmetry.space_group_name_H-M   'P 1'
#
loop_
_entity.id
_entity.type
_entity.pdbx_description
1 polymer ?
#
loop_
_entity_poly.entity_id
_entity_poly.type
_entity_poly.pdbx_seq_one_letter_code
_entity_poly.pdbx_strand_id
1 'polypeptide(L)' 'MIIGSPAPDEVDDACERVEKQVKRPVNATILSEQEWKASSPFIRQVKSNPTVPLIGEQP' A
#
# COMPACT_ATOMS: atom_id res chain seq x y z
N MET A 1 -0.25 0.98 0.18
CA MET A 1 -1.22 2.09 0.31
C MET A 1 -0.44 3.39 0.42
N ILE A 2 -0.83 4.40 -0.34
CA ILE A 2 -0.15 5.70 -0.41
C ILE A 2 -1.18 6.78 -0.11
N ILE A 3 -0.82 7.73 0.74
CA ILE A 3 -1.69 8.85 1.12
C ILE A 3 -1.13 10.12 0.47
N GLY A 4 -1.98 10.85 -0.26
CA GLY A 4 -1.61 12.09 -0.93
C GLY A 4 -2.10 12.12 -2.37
N SER A 5 -1.35 12.83 -3.23
CA SER A 5 -1.66 12.99 -4.65
C SER A 5 -0.45 12.66 -5.54
N PRO A 6 0.13 11.45 -5.43
CA PRO A 6 1.15 11.00 -6.38
C PRO A 6 0.54 10.82 -7.77
N ALA A 7 1.36 10.96 -8.82
CA ALA A 7 0.93 10.58 -10.16
C ALA A 7 0.71 9.05 -10.22
N PRO A 8 -0.40 8.55 -10.76
CA PRO A 8 -0.65 7.11 -10.87
C PRO A 8 0.49 6.34 -11.53
N ASP A 9 1.04 6.88 -12.63
CA ASP A 9 2.14 6.26 -13.38
C ASP A 9 3.40 6.06 -12.51
N GLU A 10 3.72 7.00 -11.60
CA GLU A 10 4.86 6.86 -10.69
C GLU A 10 4.64 5.75 -9.66
N VAL A 11 3.39 5.54 -9.25
CA VAL A 11 3.00 4.48 -8.31
C VAL A 11 3.06 3.12 -9.00
N ASP A 12 2.58 3.04 -10.24
CA ASP A 12 2.61 1.81 -11.04
C ASP A 12 4.06 1.38 -11.33
N ASP A 13 4.92 2.32 -11.74
CA ASP A 13 6.37 2.08 -11.91
C ASP A 13 7.04 1.57 -10.62
N ALA A 14 6.65 2.11 -9.47
CA ALA A 14 7.16 1.65 -8.18
C ALA A 14 6.67 0.25 -7.84
N CYS A 15 5.39 -0.05 -8.09
CA CYS A 15 4.81 -1.38 -7.93
C CYS A 15 5.56 -2.40 -8.78
N GLU A 16 5.77 -2.16 -10.08
CA GLU A 16 6.49 -3.09 -10.96
C GLU A 16 7.89 -3.44 -10.45
N ARG A 17 8.63 -2.45 -9.92
CA ARG A 17 9.97 -2.69 -9.35
C ARG A 17 9.91 -3.60 -8.14
N VAL A 18 8.93 -3.40 -7.27
CA VAL A 18 8.75 -4.22 -6.06
C VAL A 18 8.25 -5.62 -6.42
N GLU A 19 7.29 -5.76 -7.35
CA GLU A 19 6.80 -7.05 -7.83
C GLU A 19 7.93 -7.97 -8.30
N LYS A 20 8.89 -7.42 -9.04
CA LYS A 20 10.08 -8.15 -9.51
C LYS A 20 10.94 -8.68 -8.36
N GLN A 21 10.99 -7.97 -7.23
CA GLN A 21 11.74 -8.34 -6.03
C GLN A 21 10.97 -9.37 -5.18
N VAL A 22 9.67 -9.15 -4.96
CA VAL A 22 8.85 -10.00 -4.08
C VAL A 22 8.25 -11.22 -4.79
N LYS A 23 8.38 -11.31 -6.12
CA LYS A 23 7.84 -12.39 -6.98
C LYS A 23 6.35 -12.62 -6.81
N ARG A 24 5.61 -11.57 -6.44
CA ARG A 24 4.17 -11.59 -6.17
C ARG A 24 3.55 -10.30 -6.70
N PRO A 25 2.28 -10.32 -7.13
CA PRO A 25 1.57 -9.10 -7.54
C PRO A 25 1.47 -8.10 -6.37
N VAL A 26 1.73 -6.82 -6.65
CA VAL A 26 1.71 -5.71 -5.69
C VAL A 26 0.78 -4.63 -6.21
N ASN A 27 -0.41 -4.57 -5.62
CA ASN A 27 -1.40 -3.54 -5.95
C ASN A 27 -1.35 -2.42 -4.91
N ALA A 28 -1.10 -1.19 -5.38
CA ALA A 28 -1.21 0.00 -4.53
C ALA A 28 -2.62 0.58 -4.57
N THR A 29 -3.01 1.21 -3.47
CA THR A 29 -4.21 2.05 -3.40
C THR A 29 -3.77 3.44 -2.98
N ILE A 30 -4.17 4.44 -3.77
CA ILE A 30 -3.95 5.86 -3.51
C ILE A 30 -5.18 6.40 -2.78
N LEU A 31 -4.96 7.08 -1.67
CA LEU A 31 -6.00 7.75 -0.90
C LEU A 31 -5.65 9.22 -0.72
N SER A 32 -6.63 10.10 -0.84
CA SER A 32 -6.48 11.50 -0.44
C SER A 32 -6.36 11.64 1.09
N GLU A 33 -5.82 12.77 1.54
CA GLU A 33 -5.78 13.06 2.97
C GLU A 33 -7.17 13.11 3.62
N GLN A 34 -8.18 13.54 2.88
CA GLN A 34 -9.55 13.62 3.39
C GLN A 34 -10.13 12.22 3.61
N GLU A 35 -9.91 11.30 2.67
CA GLU A 35 -10.30 9.89 2.81
C GLU A 35 -9.56 9.18 3.94
N TRP A 36 -8.29 9.52 4.18
CA TRP A 36 -7.52 9.00 5.31
C TRP A 36 -8.02 9.51 6.68
N LYS A 37 -8.54 10.76 6.70
CA LYS A 37 -9.15 11.36 7.89
C LYS A 37 -10.56 10.83 8.13
N ALA A 38 -11.26 10.39 7.08
CA ALA A 38 -12.56 9.74 7.20
C ALA A 38 -12.43 8.46 8.06
N SER A 39 -13.31 8.34 9.07
CA SER A 39 -13.20 7.30 10.10
C SER A 39 -13.78 5.95 9.65
N SER A 40 -13.27 5.42 8.53
CA SER A 40 -13.64 4.12 7.98
C SER A 40 -13.09 2.97 8.86
N PRO A 41 -13.84 1.86 9.05
CA PRO A 41 -13.38 0.69 9.79
C PRO A 41 -12.04 0.13 9.31
N PHE A 42 -11.79 0.14 7.99
CA PHE A 42 -10.51 -0.29 7.41
C PHE A 42 -9.36 0.61 7.86
N ILE A 43 -9.55 1.93 7.82
CA ILE A 43 -8.54 2.92 8.21
C ILE A 43 -8.23 2.82 9.71
N ARG A 44 -9.24 2.56 10.55
CA ARG A 44 -9.02 2.29 11.98
C ARG A 44 -8.16 1.04 12.19
N GLN A 45 -8.44 -0.04 11.46
CA GLN A 45 -7.66 -1.27 11.55
C GLN A 45 -6.21 -1.07 11.11
N VAL A 46 -5.98 -0.36 10.00
CA VAL A 46 -4.64 -0.05 9.51
C VAL A 46 -3.87 0.85 10.48
N LYS A 47 -4.52 1.85 11.10
CA LYS A 47 -3.89 2.69 12.14
C LYS A 47 -3.51 1.90 13.38
N SER A 48 -4.32 0.92 13.78
CA SER A 48 -4.05 0.06 14.94
C SER A 48 -2.97 -1.00 14.68
N ASN A 49 -2.80 -1.44 13.43
CA ASN A 49 -1.83 -2.45 13.03
C ASN A 49 -1.11 -2.01 11.75
N PRO A 50 -0.16 -1.06 11.83
CA PRO A 50 0.44 -0.42 10.66
C PRO A 50 1.41 -1.32 9.89
N THR A 51 1.81 -2.45 10.47
CA THR A 51 2.82 -3.35 9.91
C THR A 51 2.23 -4.74 9.70
N VAL A 52 2.19 -5.18 8.46
CA VAL A 52 1.92 -6.58 8.12
C VAL A 52 3.27 -7.21 7.77
N PRO A 53 3.77 -8.20 8.54
CA PRO A 53 4.99 -8.88 8.18
C PRO A 53 4.78 -9.63 6.87
N LEU A 54 5.56 -9.28 5.85
CA LEU A 54 5.69 -10.06 4.63
C LEU A 54 6.54 -11.28 4.96
N ILE A 55 5.93 -12.31 5.55
CA ILE A 55 6.57 -13.62 5.65
C ILE A 55 6.51 -14.22 4.24
N GLY A 56 7.60 -14.09 3.50
CA GLY A 56 7.85 -14.94 2.35
C GLY A 56 8.05 -16.38 2.84
N GLU A 57 7.69 -17.37 2.03
CA GLU A 57 8.24 -18.71 2.25
C GLU A 57 9.77 -18.57 2.21
N GLN A 58 10.40 -18.82 3.35
CA GLN A 58 11.84 -18.86 3.49
C GLN A 58 12.37 -19.95 2.54
N PRO A 59 13.50 -19.73 1.82
CA PRO A 59 14.05 -20.72 0.90
C PRO A 59 14.30 -22.08 1.55
#